data_AF-A0A4Y7S1N6-F1
#
_entry.id   AF-A0A4Y7S1N6-F1
#
_cell.length_a   1.000
_cell.length_b   1.000
_cell.length_c   1.000
_cell.angle_alpha   90.00
_cell.angle_beta   90.00
_cell.angle_gamma   90.00
#
_symmetry.space_group_name_H-M   'P 1'
#
loop_
_entity.id
_entity.type
_entity.pdbx_description
1 polymer ?
#
loop_
_entity_poly.entity_id
_entity_poly.type
_entity_poly.pdbx_seq_one_letter_code
_entity_poly.pdbx_strand_id
1 'polypeptide(L)'
;MAGVDENVAGSLVDLKAGEKVIAITPIGYPVKELSFEEKMMAGFGRNHKRKPLGELVLGDSKESWPGWVTESLEAARLSPSAVNRQPCRFKVEPGAITVFVDGRDTYNISKRLDCGIAMLHIHVAEKYKLKVAFTRINSEPKCTSYDS
;
A
#
# COMPACT_ATOMS: atom_id res chain seq x y z
N MET A 1 10.41 3.68 -15.20
CA MET A 1 10.37 3.37 -13.76
C MET A 1 11.71 2.76 -13.42
N ALA A 2 12.52 3.43 -12.59
CA ALA A 2 13.78 2.85 -12.16
C ALA A 2 13.47 1.64 -11.29
N GLY A 3 13.64 0.44 -11.84
CA GLY A 3 13.67 -0.78 -11.05
C GLY A 3 14.90 -0.77 -10.16
N VAL A 4 14.84 -1.49 -9.04
CA VAL A 4 16.05 -1.76 -8.25
C VAL A 4 16.97 -2.61 -9.12
N ASP A 5 18.19 -2.12 -9.38
CA ASP A 5 19.25 -2.98 -9.90
C ASP A 5 19.69 -3.91 -8.77
N GLU A 6 19.22 -5.16 -8.83
CA GLU A 6 19.46 -6.16 -7.78
C GLU A 6 20.97 -6.45 -7.60
N ASN A 7 21.78 -6.32 -8.66
CA ASN A 7 23.22 -6.56 -8.58
C ASN A 7 23.90 -5.42 -7.84
N VAL A 8 23.60 -4.17 -8.22
CA VAL A 8 24.14 -2.98 -7.55
C VAL A 8 23.69 -2.96 -6.10
N ALA A 9 22.38 -3.10 -5.83
CA ALA A 9 21.86 -3.12 -4.47
C ALA A 9 22.47 -4.24 -3.63
N GLY A 10 22.61 -5.44 -4.20
CA GLY A 10 23.16 -6.60 -3.50
C GLY A 10 24.64 -6.43 -3.12
N SER A 11 25.45 -5.86 -4.02
CA SER A 11 26.86 -5.56 -3.73
C SER A 11 27.06 -4.53 -2.62
N LEU A 12 26.07 -3.66 -2.37
CA LEU A 12 26.15 -2.63 -1.33
C LEU A 12 25.75 -3.14 0.06
N VAL A 13 25.07 -4.29 0.17
CA VAL A 13 24.46 -4.76 1.43
C VAL A 13 24.85 -6.18 1.86
N ASP A 14 25.91 -6.77 1.28
CA ASP A 14 26.41 -8.13 1.59
C ASP A 14 25.28 -9.18 1.68
N LEU A 15 24.46 -9.27 0.62
CA LEU A 15 23.34 -10.22 0.57
C LEU A 15 23.83 -11.67 0.67
N LYS A 16 23.21 -12.43 1.56
CA LYS A 16 23.43 -13.87 1.68
C LYS A 16 22.57 -14.64 0.68
N ALA A 17 22.92 -15.91 0.48
CA ALA A 17 22.14 -16.82 -0.33
C ALA A 17 20.68 -16.90 0.18
N GLY A 18 19.73 -16.59 -0.69
CA GLY A 18 18.30 -16.59 -0.37
C GLY A 18 17.73 -15.24 0.10
N GLU A 19 18.57 -14.22 0.33
CA GLU A 19 18.12 -12.86 0.62
C GLU A 19 17.82 -12.08 -0.66
N LYS A 20 16.86 -11.17 -0.60
CA LYS A 20 16.47 -10.33 -1.74
C LYS A 20 16.13 -8.91 -1.29
N VAL A 21 16.62 -7.92 -2.03
CA VAL A 21 16.18 -6.52 -1.88
C VAL A 21 14.83 -6.35 -2.55
N ILE A 22 13.79 -6.11 -1.73
CA ILE A 22 12.41 -5.95 -2.19
C ILE A 22 12.01 -4.49 -2.45
N ALA A 23 12.70 -3.55 -1.80
CA ALA A 23 12.50 -2.11 -1.95
C ALA A 23 13.71 -1.33 -1.43
N ILE A 24 13.88 -0.12 -1.95
CA ILE A 24 14.85 0.88 -1.48
C ILE A 24 14.07 2.16 -1.20
N THR A 25 14.26 2.75 -0.03
CA THR A 25 13.66 4.03 0.34
C THR A 25 14.76 5.08 0.39
N PRO A 26 14.91 5.93 -0.65
CA PRO A 26 15.86 7.03 -0.58
C PRO A 26 15.42 8.04 0.48
N ILE A 27 16.37 8.51 1.28
CA ILE A 27 16.15 9.54 2.30
C ILE A 27 17.18 10.65 2.04
N GLY A 28 16.71 11.89 2.00
CA GLY A 28 17.54 13.05 1.74
C GLY A 28 16.73 14.35 1.70
N TYR A 29 17.43 15.46 1.51
CA TYR A 29 16.78 16.76 1.35
C TYR A 29 16.21 16.90 -0.06
N PRO A 30 14.96 17.37 -0.23
CA PRO A 30 14.41 17.62 -1.55
C PRO A 30 15.20 18.73 -2.24
N VAL A 31 15.53 18.53 -3.51
CA VAL A 31 16.03 19.61 -4.37
C VAL A 31 14.92 20.63 -4.58
N LYS A 32 15.25 21.93 -4.52
CA LYS A 32 14.25 23.01 -4.58
C LYS A 32 13.53 23.08 -5.93
N GLU A 33 14.21 22.69 -7.00
CA GLU A 33 13.67 22.69 -8.35
C GLU A 33 13.94 21.35 -9.02
N LEU A 34 12.88 20.64 -9.34
CA LEU A 34 12.95 19.46 -10.20
C LEU A 34 13.14 19.92 -11.65
N SER A 35 14.01 19.23 -12.38
CA SER A 35 14.18 19.41 -13.82
C SER A 35 12.88 19.11 -14.57
N PHE A 36 12.77 19.55 -15.82
CA PHE A 36 11.59 19.27 -16.64
C PHE A 36 11.36 17.75 -16.80
N GLU A 37 12.43 16.99 -17.00
CA GLU A 37 12.40 15.52 -17.10
C GLU A 37 11.92 14.88 -15.80
N GLU A 38 12.41 15.34 -14.64
CA GLU A 38 12.00 14.85 -13.33
C GLU A 38 10.52 15.14 -13.04
N LYS A 39 10.03 16.34 -13.42
CA LYS A 39 8.60 16.68 -13.31
C LYS A 39 7.72 15.79 -14.20
N MET A 40 8.23 15.45 -15.38
CA MET A 40 7.54 14.55 -16.31
C MET A 40 7.53 13.11 -15.79
N MET A 41 8.64 12.63 -15.21
CA MET A 41 8.75 11.32 -14.56
C MET A 41 7.95 11.20 -13.26
N ALA A 42 7.91 12.27 -12.45
CA ALA A 42 7.01 12.38 -11.30
C ALA A 42 5.53 12.44 -11.71
N GLY A 43 5.27 12.49 -13.02
CA GLY A 43 3.96 12.32 -13.61
C GLY A 43 3.01 13.44 -13.25
N PHE A 44 3.38 14.70 -13.53
CA PHE A 44 2.45 15.86 -13.56
C PHE A 44 1.34 15.81 -12.48
N GLY A 45 1.72 15.63 -11.20
CA GLY A 45 0.79 15.60 -10.07
C GLY A 45 -0.20 14.41 -10.02
N ARG A 46 -0.20 13.49 -10.99
CA ARG A 46 -1.09 12.32 -11.02
C ARG A 46 -0.68 11.22 -10.04
N ASN A 47 0.59 11.19 -9.61
CA ASN A 47 1.07 10.23 -8.60
C ASN A 47 0.48 10.44 -7.19
N HIS A 48 -0.10 11.62 -6.93
CA HIS A 48 -0.81 11.92 -5.68
C HIS A 48 -2.32 11.67 -5.76
N LYS A 49 -2.87 11.38 -6.95
CA LYS A 49 -4.29 11.05 -7.07
C LYS A 49 -4.54 9.69 -6.43
N ARG A 50 -5.40 9.66 -5.41
CA ARG A 50 -5.86 8.44 -4.77
C ARG A 50 -7.29 8.15 -5.18
N LYS A 51 -7.60 6.85 -5.36
CA LYS A 51 -8.96 6.37 -5.55
C LYS A 51 -9.82 6.83 -4.37
N PRO A 52 -11.08 7.22 -4.58
CA PRO A 52 -12.00 7.51 -3.49
C PRO A 52 -12.17 6.25 -2.64
N LEU A 53 -12.39 6.44 -1.34
CA LEU A 53 -12.44 5.31 -0.40
C LEU A 53 -13.54 4.28 -0.74
N GLY A 54 -14.64 4.72 -1.38
CA GLY A 54 -15.70 3.82 -1.84
C GLY A 54 -15.27 2.82 -2.92
N GLU A 55 -14.18 3.06 -3.65
CA GLU A 55 -13.61 2.09 -4.59
C GLU A 55 -12.66 1.08 -3.92
N LEU A 56 -12.23 1.37 -2.70
CA LEU A 56 -11.26 0.55 -1.96
C LEU A 56 -11.92 -0.33 -0.91
N VAL A 57 -13.11 0.05 -0.44
CA VAL A 57 -13.83 -0.67 0.62
C VAL A 57 -14.92 -1.54 0.00
N LEU A 58 -14.98 -2.80 0.44
CA LEU A 58 -15.97 -3.78 0.04
C LEU A 58 -17.17 -3.74 1.00
N GLY A 59 -18.39 -3.79 0.46
CA GLY A 59 -19.64 -3.81 1.23
C GLY A 59 -20.30 -2.44 1.41
N ASP A 60 -21.33 -2.39 2.25
CA ASP A 60 -22.24 -1.24 2.38
C ASP A 60 -21.70 -0.07 3.24
N SER A 61 -22.40 1.05 3.13
CA SER A 61 -21.93 2.44 3.20
C SER A 61 -21.16 2.89 4.46
N LYS A 62 -20.37 3.95 4.25
CA LYS A 62 -19.57 4.67 5.27
C LYS A 62 -20.39 5.21 6.47
N GLU A 63 -21.70 5.34 6.32
CA GLU A 63 -22.57 6.12 7.22
C GLU A 63 -22.67 5.51 8.62
N SER A 64 -22.24 4.27 8.81
CA SER A 64 -22.29 3.53 10.08
C SER A 64 -20.93 3.27 10.73
N TRP A 65 -19.83 3.73 10.13
CA TRP A 65 -18.50 3.38 10.64
C TRP A 65 -18.14 4.14 11.91
N PRO A 66 -17.59 3.46 12.92
CA PRO A 66 -16.95 4.13 14.05
C PRO A 66 -15.86 5.11 13.56
N GLY A 67 -15.63 6.19 14.30
CA GLY A 67 -14.64 7.22 13.92
C GLY A 67 -13.25 6.64 13.62
N TRP A 68 -12.80 5.67 14.42
CA TRP A 68 -11.51 4.98 14.24
C TRP A 68 -11.42 4.27 12.87
N VAL A 69 -12.50 3.63 12.41
CA VAL A 69 -12.53 2.96 11.10
C VAL A 69 -12.32 3.98 9.98
N THR A 70 -13.02 5.11 10.05
CA THR A 70 -12.93 6.17 9.04
C THR A 70 -11.52 6.76 8.98
N GLU A 71 -10.93 7.10 10.13
CA GLU A 71 -9.57 7.64 10.22
C GLU A 71 -8.51 6.64 9.73
N SER A 72 -8.62 5.38 10.17
CA SER A 72 -7.77 4.28 9.74
C SER A 72 -7.79 4.08 8.22
N LEU A 73 -8.99 4.03 7.62
CA LEU A 73 -9.17 3.79 6.19
C LEU A 73 -8.72 4.97 5.33
N GLU A 74 -8.92 6.21 5.79
CA GLU A 74 -8.39 7.40 5.12
C GLU A 74 -6.85 7.42 5.17
N ALA A 75 -6.23 7.06 6.30
CA ALA A 75 -4.78 6.94 6.40
C ALA A 75 -4.24 5.85 5.46
N ALA A 76 -4.91 4.70 5.38
CA ALA A 76 -4.59 3.63 4.46
C ALA A 76 -4.69 4.07 3.00
N ARG A 77 -5.73 4.83 2.64
CA ARG A 77 -5.93 5.39 1.29
C ARG A 77 -4.80 6.34 0.89
N LEU A 78 -4.26 7.12 1.84
CA LEU A 78 -3.17 8.07 1.58
C LEU A 78 -1.79 7.39 1.45
N SER A 79 -1.65 6.14 1.89
CA SER A 79 -0.38 5.40 1.82
C SER A 79 0.20 5.35 0.40
N PRO A 80 1.54 5.32 0.26
CA PRO A 80 2.17 5.16 -1.04
C PRO A 80 2.03 3.72 -1.55
N SER A 81 2.03 3.56 -2.89
CA SER A 81 2.08 2.26 -3.54
C SER A 81 2.88 2.33 -4.83
N ALA A 82 3.52 1.22 -5.21
CA ALA A 82 4.27 1.13 -6.47
C ALA A 82 3.41 1.58 -7.66
N VAL A 83 3.95 2.44 -8.52
CA VAL A 83 3.26 3.09 -9.66
C VAL A 83 1.89 3.68 -9.32
N ASN A 84 1.64 4.04 -8.06
CA ASN A 84 0.34 4.50 -7.56
C ASN A 84 -0.82 3.53 -7.85
N ARG A 85 -0.54 2.21 -7.92
CA ARG A 85 -1.55 1.19 -8.29
C ARG A 85 -2.66 0.99 -7.25
N GLN A 86 -2.39 1.32 -5.99
CA GLN A 86 -3.35 1.26 -4.87
C GLN A 86 -4.06 -0.10 -4.80
N PRO A 87 -3.31 -1.20 -4.54
CA PRO A 87 -3.81 -2.55 -4.72
C PRO A 87 -4.66 -3.03 -3.54
N CYS A 88 -4.70 -2.29 -2.45
CA CYS A 88 -5.36 -2.76 -1.24
C CYS A 88 -6.87 -2.61 -1.36
N ARG A 89 -7.57 -3.60 -0.84
CA ARG A 89 -9.01 -3.56 -0.60
C ARG A 89 -9.27 -3.78 0.88
N PHE A 90 -10.33 -3.19 1.39
CA PHE A 90 -10.67 -3.21 2.80
C PHE A 90 -12.06 -3.77 2.99
N LYS A 91 -12.25 -4.57 4.03
CA LYS A 91 -13.58 -4.96 4.51
C LYS A 91 -13.66 -4.57 5.98
N VAL A 92 -14.71 -3.83 6.32
CA VAL A 92 -14.98 -3.43 7.70
C VAL A 92 -15.79 -4.53 8.36
N GLU A 93 -15.33 -5.00 9.51
CA GLU A 93 -15.98 -6.01 10.33
C GLU A 93 -16.10 -5.49 11.77
N PRO A 94 -17.00 -6.05 12.60
CA PRO A 94 -17.13 -5.61 13.99
C PRO A 94 -15.77 -5.68 14.73
N GLY A 95 -15.21 -4.51 15.04
CA GLY A 95 -13.92 -4.39 15.75
C GLY A 95 -12.67 -4.68 14.91
N ALA A 96 -12.77 -4.84 13.59
CA ALA A 96 -11.63 -5.17 12.73
C ALA A 96 -11.72 -4.57 11.32
N ILE A 97 -10.57 -4.37 10.70
CA ILE A 97 -10.44 -4.05 9.27
C ILE A 97 -9.63 -5.18 8.62
N THR A 98 -10.24 -5.89 7.69
CA THR A 98 -9.54 -6.91 6.91
C THR A 98 -8.98 -6.29 5.63
N VAL A 99 -7.69 -6.51 5.38
CA VAL A 99 -6.96 -5.98 4.21
C VAL A 99 -6.71 -7.10 3.20
N PHE A 100 -7.09 -6.86 1.95
CA PHE A 100 -6.90 -7.78 0.82
C PHE A 100 -6.03 -7.14 -0.26
N VAL A 101 -5.46 -7.98 -1.12
CA VAL A 101 -4.74 -7.56 -2.32
C VAL A 101 -5.66 -7.73 -3.54
N ASP A 102 -5.68 -6.76 -4.44
CA ASP A 102 -6.44 -6.81 -5.69
C ASP A 102 -5.79 -7.72 -6.75
N GLY A 103 -6.05 -9.03 -6.65
CA GLY A 103 -5.57 -10.00 -7.64
C GLY A 103 -4.05 -10.24 -7.60
N ARG A 104 -3.46 -10.59 -8.74
CA ARG A 104 -2.06 -11.03 -8.83
C ARG A 104 -1.07 -9.85 -8.84
N ASP A 105 0.16 -10.13 -8.44
CA ASP A 105 1.27 -9.17 -8.46
C ASP A 105 1.53 -8.64 -9.88
N THR A 106 1.86 -7.36 -9.97
CA THR A 106 2.26 -6.68 -11.20
C THR A 106 3.65 -6.06 -11.02
N TYR A 107 4.46 -5.97 -12.07
CA TYR A 107 5.74 -5.22 -12.08
C TYR A 107 6.90 -5.73 -11.18
N ASN A 108 7.09 -7.03 -10.96
CA ASN A 108 8.15 -7.61 -10.09
C ASN A 108 8.17 -7.10 -8.63
N ILE A 109 7.27 -6.20 -8.25
CA ILE A 109 7.11 -5.64 -6.91
C ILE A 109 5.82 -6.21 -6.35
N SER A 110 5.90 -6.92 -5.22
CA SER A 110 4.72 -7.55 -4.64
C SER A 110 3.70 -6.51 -4.17
N LYS A 111 2.44 -6.69 -4.54
CA LYS A 111 1.32 -5.87 -4.05
C LYS A 111 1.11 -6.03 -2.54
N ARG A 112 1.58 -7.15 -1.98
CA ARG A 112 1.60 -7.38 -0.53
C ARG A 112 2.49 -6.37 0.19
N LEU A 113 3.58 -5.92 -0.43
CA LEU A 113 4.43 -4.88 0.15
C LEU A 113 3.65 -3.57 0.29
N ASP A 114 2.94 -3.15 -0.76
CA ASP A 114 2.10 -1.94 -0.72
C ASP A 114 1.02 -2.04 0.38
N CYS A 115 0.40 -3.21 0.54
CA CYS A 115 -0.59 -3.39 1.60
C CYS A 115 0.01 -3.48 2.99
N GLY A 116 1.25 -3.96 3.14
CA GLY A 116 2.00 -3.81 4.39
C GLY A 116 2.21 -2.34 4.77
N ILE A 117 2.50 -1.47 3.79
CA ILE A 117 2.63 -0.03 4.03
C ILE A 117 1.26 0.58 4.41
N ALA A 118 0.18 0.19 3.73
CA ALA A 118 -1.17 0.63 4.09
C ALA A 118 -1.58 0.18 5.50
N MET A 119 -1.23 -1.04 5.88
CA MET A 119 -1.46 -1.59 7.23
C MET A 119 -0.69 -0.79 8.29
N LEU A 120 0.56 -0.40 8.02
CA LEU A 120 1.31 0.50 8.91
C LEU A 120 0.61 1.86 9.06
N HIS A 121 0.05 2.42 7.98
CA HIS A 121 -0.71 3.67 8.05
C HIS A 121 -1.97 3.56 8.92
N ILE A 122 -2.70 2.43 8.83
CA ILE A 122 -3.82 2.13 9.74
C ILE A 122 -3.32 2.14 11.20
N HIS A 123 -2.24 1.45 11.48
CA HIS A 123 -1.69 1.36 12.84
C HIS A 123 -1.25 2.72 13.39
N VAL A 124 -0.62 3.56 12.57
CA VAL A 124 -0.15 4.89 12.98
C VAL A 124 -1.30 5.89 13.11
N ALA A 125 -2.39 5.76 12.36
CA ALA A 125 -3.59 6.58 12.55
C ALA A 125 -4.20 6.36 13.95
N GLU A 126 -4.17 5.12 14.44
CA GLU A 126 -4.77 4.69 15.70
C GLU A 126 -3.91 4.95 16.95
N LYS A 127 -2.83 5.75 16.82
CA LYS A 127 -1.59 5.79 17.62
C LYS A 127 -1.66 5.60 19.14
N TYR A 128 -2.82 5.68 19.81
CA TYR A 128 -2.94 5.56 21.27
C TYR A 128 -4.19 4.86 21.82
N LYS A 129 -5.03 4.15 21.04
CA LYS A 129 -6.32 3.62 21.56
C LYS A 129 -6.59 2.13 21.38
N LEU A 130 -5.90 1.43 20.49
CA LEU A 130 -6.22 0.03 20.17
C LEU A 130 -4.97 -0.86 20.11
N LYS A 131 -5.07 -2.07 20.67
CA LYS A 131 -4.12 -3.14 20.39
C LYS A 131 -4.38 -3.65 18.97
N VAL A 132 -3.63 -3.15 18.00
CA VAL A 132 -3.68 -3.64 16.63
C VAL A 132 -2.81 -4.89 16.53
N ALA A 133 -3.40 -6.00 16.09
CA ALA A 133 -2.68 -7.22 15.74
C ALA A 133 -2.86 -7.48 14.24
N PHE A 134 -1.76 -7.76 13.56
CA PHE A 134 -1.81 -8.17 12.15
C PHE A 134 -1.81 -9.69 12.07
N THR A 135 -2.96 -10.26 11.73
CA THR A 135 -3.11 -11.69 11.52
C THR A 135 -3.16 -11.96 10.02
N ARG A 136 -2.25 -12.80 9.53
CA ARG A 136 -2.35 -13.31 8.17
C ARG A 136 -3.49 -14.31 8.08
N ILE A 137 -4.54 -13.97 7.34
CA ILE A 137 -5.64 -14.90 7.07
C ILE A 137 -5.19 -15.86 5.97
N ASN A 138 -4.85 -17.10 6.33
CA ASN A 138 -4.49 -18.17 5.39
C ASN A 138 -5.74 -18.88 4.83
N SER A 139 -6.74 -18.12 4.38
CA SER A 139 -7.77 -18.71 3.51
C SER A 139 -7.32 -18.52 2.08
N GLU A 140 -7.30 -19.60 1.29
CA GLU A 140 -7.36 -19.46 -0.17
C GLU A 140 -8.43 -18.41 -0.50
N PRO A 141 -8.18 -17.46 -1.41
CA PRO A 141 -9.22 -16.55 -1.82
C PRO A 141 -10.36 -17.43 -2.36
N LYS A 142 -11.49 -17.47 -1.65
CA LYS A 142 -12.74 -17.95 -2.23
C LYS A 142 -13.04 -16.97 -3.36
N CYS A 143 -12.59 -17.34 -4.55
CA CYS A 143 -12.91 -16.64 -5.78
C CYS A 143 -14.41 -16.81 -5.96
N THR A 144 -15.22 -15.96 -5.33
CA THR A 144 -16.58 -15.74 -5.78
C THR A 144 -16.40 -14.95 -7.07
N SER A 145 -16.45 -15.63 -8.20
CA SER A 145 -16.66 -15.00 -9.50
C SER A 145 -17.84 -14.04 -9.34
N TYR A 146 -17.56 -12.75 -9.47
CA TYR A 146 -18.63 -11.78 -9.70
C TYR A 146 -18.93 -11.88 -11.18
N ASP A 147 -19.96 -12.65 -11.51
CA ASP A 147 -20.56 -12.63 -12.83
C ASP A 147 -21.16 -11.23 -13.05
N SER A 148 -20.77 -10.65 -14.19
CA SER A 148 -21.20 -9.37 -14.76
C SER A 148 -22.69 -9.33 -15.09
#